data_AF-A0AAV0DVT2-F1
#
_entry.id   AF-A0AAV0DVT2-F1
#
_cell.length_a   1.000
_cell.length_b   1.000
_cell.length_c   1.000
_cell.angle_alpha   90.00
_cell.angle_beta   90.00
_cell.angle_gamma   90.00
#
_symmetry.space_group_name_H-M   'P 1'
#
loop_
_entity.id
_entity.type
_entity.pdbx_description
1 polymer ?
#
loop_
_entity_poly.entity_id
_entity_poly.type
_entity_poly.pdbx_seq_one_letter_code
_entity_poly.pdbx_strand_id
1 'polypeptide(L)'
;MNGELLWPRTQNNDIAPPIPKKLTGRPKKKRTREANEVRPSVKARSTVSRKGRIMTCSVCKKEGHNKAKCPNKPHDSQTSSTRPSSSHQPPKAKKNEAYCPWRSK
;
A
#
# COMPACT_ATOMS: atom_id res chain seq x y z
N MET A 1 -12.18 23.65 -39.91
CA MET A 1 -10.85 23.04 -40.13
C MET A 1 -11.09 21.65 -40.69
N ASN A 2 -10.69 21.43 -41.94
CA ASN A 2 -10.97 20.19 -42.66
C ASN A 2 -9.92 19.14 -42.25
N GLY A 3 -10.34 18.10 -41.54
CA GLY A 3 -9.50 17.03 -41.01
C GLY A 3 -9.32 15.88 -41.99
N GLU A 4 -9.68 14.67 -41.56
CA GLU A 4 -9.53 13.38 -42.28
C GLU A 4 -10.09 13.36 -43.71
N LEU A 5 -10.95 14.30 -44.08
CA LEU A 5 -11.55 14.43 -45.42
C LEU A 5 -10.53 14.70 -46.53
N LEU A 6 -9.37 15.29 -46.23
CA LEU A 6 -8.30 15.52 -47.23
C LEU A 6 -7.27 14.39 -47.31
N TRP A 7 -7.40 13.34 -46.49
CA TRP A 7 -6.40 12.27 -46.49
C TRP A 7 -6.63 11.34 -47.69
N PRO A 8 -5.57 11.02 -48.46
CA PRO A 8 -5.69 10.09 -49.58
C PRO A 8 -6.07 8.69 -49.05
N ARG A 9 -7.18 8.15 -49.54
CA ARG A 9 -7.60 6.79 -49.21
C ARG A 9 -6.69 5.80 -49.93
N THR A 10 -6.06 4.91 -49.18
CA THR A 10 -5.24 3.82 -49.74
C THR A 10 -6.08 2.57 -49.91
N GLN A 11 -5.78 1.72 -50.90
CA GLN A 11 -6.41 0.40 -51.08
C GLN A 11 -5.82 -0.68 -50.16
N ASN A 12 -4.99 -0.28 -49.20
CA ASN A 12 -4.34 -1.21 -48.29
C ASN A 12 -5.38 -1.77 -47.31
N ASN A 13 -5.16 -3.01 -46.88
CA ASN A 13 -5.95 -3.60 -45.80
C ASN A 13 -5.77 -2.79 -44.52
N ASP A 14 -6.82 -2.77 -43.69
CA ASP A 14 -6.77 -2.17 -42.37
C ASP A 14 -5.65 -2.80 -41.55
N ILE A 15 -4.87 -1.93 -40.89
CA ILE A 15 -3.78 -2.38 -40.02
C ILE A 15 -4.42 -3.01 -38.78
N ALA A 16 -4.26 -4.32 -38.63
CA ALA A 16 -4.73 -5.02 -37.43
C ALA A 16 -4.04 -4.45 -36.19
N PRO A 17 -4.74 -4.37 -35.04
CA PRO A 17 -4.13 -3.93 -33.80
C PRO A 17 -2.96 -4.85 -33.43
N PRO A 18 -1.92 -4.32 -32.77
CA PRO A 18 -0.81 -5.16 -32.30
C PRO A 18 -1.33 -6.22 -31.33
N ILE A 19 -0.79 -7.43 -31.44
CA ILE A 19 -1.14 -8.53 -30.55
C ILE A 19 -0.72 -8.15 -29.11
N PRO A 20 -1.65 -8.15 -28.13
CA PRO A 20 -1.32 -7.78 -26.76
C PRO A 20 -0.30 -8.77 -26.17
N LYS A 21 0.79 -8.25 -25.60
CA LYS A 21 1.80 -9.04 -24.88
C LYS A 21 1.49 -9.03 -23.39
N LYS A 22 1.58 -10.21 -22.75
CA LYS A 22 1.49 -10.30 -21.29
C LYS A 22 2.73 -9.66 -20.68
N LEU A 23 2.57 -8.48 -20.10
CA LEU A 23 3.63 -7.83 -19.34
C LEU A 23 3.92 -8.63 -18.06
N THR A 24 5.17 -8.59 -17.61
CA THR A 24 5.50 -9.08 -16.28
C THR A 24 4.66 -8.31 -15.27
N GLY A 25 4.07 -9.04 -14.32
CA GLY A 25 3.27 -8.42 -13.27
C GLY A 25 4.11 -7.50 -12.39
N ARG A 26 3.44 -6.80 -11.46
CA ARG A 26 4.12 -5.94 -10.49
C ARG A 26 5.26 -6.70 -9.79
N PRO A 27 6.49 -6.17 -9.75
CA PRO A 27 7.59 -6.77 -9.02
C PRO A 27 7.23 -7.01 -7.56
N LYS A 28 7.68 -8.15 -7.00
CA LYS A 28 7.43 -8.49 -5.59
C LYS A 28 8.07 -7.43 -4.68
N LYS A 29 7.34 -7.01 -3.62
CA LYS A 29 7.85 -6.07 -2.60
C LYS A 29 9.18 -6.54 -1.98
N LYS A 30 9.39 -7.85 -1.89
CA LYS A 30 10.67 -8.47 -1.55
C LYS A 30 10.98 -9.58 -2.55
N ARG A 31 12.19 -9.58 -3.11
CA ARG A 31 12.69 -10.69 -3.92
C ARG A 31 12.93 -11.92 -3.03
N THR A 32 12.77 -13.11 -3.59
CA THR A 32 13.27 -14.36 -2.99
C THR A 32 14.79 -14.30 -2.96
N ARG A 33 15.40 -14.67 -1.83
CA ARG A 33 16.86 -14.72 -1.66
C ARG A 33 17.34 -16.16 -1.65
N GLU A 34 18.56 -16.37 -2.11
CA GLU A 34 19.24 -17.67 -1.98
C GLU A 34 19.69 -17.93 -0.54
N ALA A 35 19.96 -19.20 -0.21
CA ALA A 35 20.30 -19.62 1.16
C ALA A 35 21.57 -18.93 1.71
N ASN A 36 22.51 -18.60 0.83
CA ASN A 36 23.79 -17.99 1.19
C ASN A 36 23.76 -16.44 1.22
N GLU A 37 22.62 -15.82 0.90
CA GLU A 37 22.51 -14.35 0.92
C GLU A 37 22.36 -13.83 2.36
N VAL A 38 23.31 -13.00 2.79
CA VAL A 38 23.22 -12.30 4.08
C VAL A 38 21.97 -11.43 4.12
N ARG A 39 21.14 -11.61 5.15
CA ARG A 39 19.98 -10.74 5.36
C ARG A 39 20.49 -9.33 5.68
N PRO A 40 20.15 -8.29 4.89
CA PRO A 40 20.45 -6.93 5.28
C PRO A 40 19.82 -6.66 6.64
N SER A 41 20.65 -6.16 7.55
CA SER A 41 20.24 -5.68 8.86
C SER A 41 19.04 -4.74 8.73
N VAL A 42 18.22 -4.62 9.79
CA VAL A 42 17.14 -3.63 9.83
C VAL A 42 17.65 -2.23 9.48
N LYS A 43 18.91 -1.91 9.83
CA LYS A 43 19.60 -0.65 9.49
C LYS A 43 19.97 -0.52 8.01
N ALA A 44 20.13 -1.63 7.29
CA ALA A 44 20.47 -1.67 5.87
C ALA A 44 19.22 -1.67 4.97
N ARG A 45 18.01 -1.72 5.54
CA ARG A 45 16.80 -1.35 4.79
C ARG A 45 16.86 0.15 4.52
N SER A 46 16.37 0.59 3.37
CA SER A 46 16.32 2.01 2.94
C SER A 46 15.36 2.88 3.78
N THR A 47 15.35 2.68 5.10
CA THR A 47 14.53 3.44 6.03
C THR A 47 15.33 4.66 6.46
N VAL A 48 14.95 5.82 5.93
CA VAL A 48 15.46 7.09 6.45
C VAL A 48 14.90 7.29 7.85
N SER A 49 15.77 7.54 8.82
CA SER A 49 15.37 7.84 10.20
C SER A 49 14.57 9.14 10.26
N ARG A 50 13.61 9.24 11.19
CA ARG A 50 12.91 10.52 11.45
C ARG A 50 13.73 11.48 12.31
N LYS A 51 14.83 11.01 12.91
CA LYS A 51 15.69 11.83 13.78
C LYS A 51 16.33 12.94 12.94
N GLY A 52 16.21 14.19 13.40
CA GLY A 52 16.75 15.37 12.73
C GLY A 52 15.91 15.96 11.59
N ARG A 53 14.75 15.37 11.25
CA ARG A 53 13.83 15.97 10.26
C ARG A 53 12.97 17.05 10.92
N ILE A 54 12.93 18.24 10.31
CA ILE A 54 11.94 19.26 10.64
C ILE A 54 10.58 18.81 10.08
N MET A 55 9.59 18.67 10.96
CA MET A 55 8.25 18.27 10.57
C MET A 55 7.45 19.49 10.14
N THR A 56 6.89 19.44 8.94
CA THR A 56 5.99 20.45 8.40
C THR A 56 4.53 20.01 8.53
N CYS A 57 3.67 20.95 8.89
CA CYS A 57 2.24 20.69 8.99
C CYS A 57 1.61 20.58 7.60
N SER A 58 0.87 19.51 7.31
CA SER A 58 0.19 19.37 6.01
C SER A 58 -0.99 20.33 5.80
N VAL A 59 -1.47 21.00 6.85
CA VAL A 59 -2.57 21.98 6.79
C VAL A 59 -2.03 23.38 6.53
N CYS A 60 -1.22 23.90 7.44
CA CYS A 60 -0.73 25.28 7.36
C CYS A 60 0.67 25.43 6.76
N LYS A 61 1.33 24.31 6.40
CA LYS A 61 2.69 24.26 5.80
C LYS A 61 3.81 24.84 6.66
N LYS A 62 3.52 25.25 7.90
CA LYS A 62 4.53 25.73 8.87
C LYS A 62 5.24 24.59 9.57
N GLU A 63 6.46 24.87 10.01
CA GLU A 63 7.31 23.95 10.76
C GLU A 63 6.93 23.88 12.24
N GLY A 64 7.48 22.90 12.97
CA GLY A 64 7.36 22.78 14.43
C GLY A 64 6.12 22.03 14.93
N HIS A 65 5.19 21.65 14.04
CA HIS A 65 4.04 20.83 14.39
C HIS A 65 3.52 19.99 13.22
N ASN A 66 2.76 18.95 13.54
CA ASN A 66 2.04 18.14 12.56
C ASN A 66 0.56 18.56 12.49
N LYS A 67 -0.19 18.08 11.48
CA LYS A 67 -1.66 18.30 11.36
C LYS A 67 -2.42 18.11 12.68
N ALA A 68 -2.04 17.09 13.45
CA ALA A 68 -2.65 16.75 14.73
C ALA A 68 -2.52 17.83 15.83
N LYS A 69 -1.56 18.76 15.74
CA LYS A 69 -1.40 19.89 16.68
C LYS A 69 -1.46 21.24 15.98
N CYS A 70 -1.98 21.29 14.75
CA CYS A 70 -2.12 22.54 14.02
C CYS A 70 -3.11 23.47 14.73
N PRO A 71 -2.80 24.76 14.88
CA PRO A 71 -3.76 25.74 15.41
C PRO A 71 -4.88 26.03 14.41
N ASN A 72 -4.61 25.95 13.11
CA ASN A 72 -5.58 26.22 12.03
C ASN A 72 -6.26 24.94 11.53
N LYS A 73 -6.61 24.02 12.44
CA LYS A 73 -7.28 22.78 12.02
C LYS A 73 -8.66 23.12 11.45
N PRO A 74 -9.00 22.65 10.23
CA PRO A 74 -10.40 22.66 9.82
C PRO A 74 -11.19 21.79 10.79
N HIS A 75 -12.35 22.29 11.21
CA HIS A 75 -13.28 21.60 12.11
C HIS A 75 -13.87 20.34 11.45
N ASP A 76 -13.82 20.26 10.11
CA ASP A 76 -14.31 19.14 9.33
C ASP A 76 -13.29 18.01 9.30
N SER A 77 -13.38 17.14 10.30
CA SER A 77 -12.95 15.74 10.35
C SER A 77 -12.46 15.40 11.76
N GLN A 78 -13.27 15.70 12.77
CA GLN A 78 -13.37 14.76 13.88
C GLN A 78 -14.13 13.53 13.38
N THR A 79 -13.51 12.71 12.53
CA THR A 79 -13.81 11.29 12.62
C THR A 79 -13.14 10.86 13.90
N SER A 80 -13.89 10.95 15.01
CA SER A 80 -13.63 10.21 16.22
C SER A 80 -13.51 8.74 15.83
N SER A 81 -12.30 8.32 15.46
CA SER A 81 -11.89 6.95 15.68
C SER A 81 -11.64 6.84 17.18
N THR A 82 -12.72 6.93 17.95
CA THR A 82 -12.84 6.25 19.24
C THR A 82 -12.58 4.80 18.91
N ARG A 83 -11.31 4.42 19.04
CA ARG A 83 -10.91 3.03 19.12
C ARG A 83 -11.78 2.46 20.24
N PRO A 84 -12.74 1.55 19.99
CA PRO A 84 -13.45 0.95 21.10
C PRO A 84 -12.37 0.27 21.93
N SER A 85 -12.22 0.71 23.18
CA SER A 85 -11.57 -0.09 24.20
C SER A 85 -12.42 -1.34 24.37
N SER A 86 -12.18 -2.30 23.50
CA SER A 86 -12.68 -3.65 23.65
C SER A 86 -11.92 -4.25 24.82
N SER A 87 -12.45 -4.07 26.03
CA SER A 87 -12.08 -4.85 27.20
C SER A 87 -12.61 -6.28 27.00
N HIS A 88 -12.05 -7.01 26.02
CA HIS A 88 -12.21 -8.45 25.97
C HIS A 88 -11.13 -9.02 26.88
N GLN A 89 -11.49 -9.22 28.15
CA GLN A 89 -10.81 -10.25 28.92
C GLN A 89 -11.08 -11.59 28.20
N PRO A 90 -10.05 -12.38 27.87
CA PRO A 90 -10.28 -13.70 27.33
C PRO A 90 -11.00 -14.55 28.42
N PRO A 91 -12.14 -15.19 28.13
CA PRO A 91 -12.70 -16.15 29.06
C PRO A 91 -11.70 -17.28 29.27
N LYS A 92 -11.43 -17.62 30.53
CA LYS A 92 -10.55 -18.72 30.92
C LYS A 92 -11.05 -20.00 30.25
N ALA A 93 -10.25 -20.54 29.32
CA ALA A 93 -10.53 -21.82 28.69
C ALA A 93 -10.51 -22.93 29.74
N LYS A 94 -11.68 -23.52 30.03
CA LYS A 94 -11.75 -24.85 30.64
C LYS A 94 -11.42 -25.86 29.55
N LYS A 95 -10.41 -26.71 29.81
CA LYS A 95 -10.03 -27.80 28.91
C LYS A 95 -11.22 -28.76 28.81
N ASN A 96 -11.88 -28.81 27.65
CA ASN A 96 -12.66 -29.97 27.27
C ASN A 96 -12.04 -30.59 26.03
N GLU A 97 -11.66 -31.84 26.19
CA GLU A 97 -11.10 -32.70 25.16
C GLU A 97 -12.19 -33.00 24.13
N ALA A 98 -12.03 -32.49 22.92
CA ALA A 98 -12.92 -32.78 21.80
C ALA A 98 -12.08 -33.31 20.64
N TYR A 99 -12.22 -34.62 20.44
CA TYR A 99 -11.78 -35.42 19.30
C TYR A 99 -11.91 -34.66 17.97
N CYS A 100 -10.79 -34.55 17.24
CA CYS A 100 -10.74 -33.94 15.90
C CYS A 100 -10.83 -35.04 14.81
N PRO A 101 -11.93 -35.15 14.06
CA PRO A 101 -12.16 -36.24 13.09
C PRO A 101 -11.43 -36.09 11.75
N TRP A 102 -10.53 -35.11 11.58
CA TRP A 102 -9.87 -34.83 10.29
C TRP A 102 -8.41 -35.24 10.21
N ARG A 103 -7.99 -36.19 11.06
CA ARG A 103 -6.68 -36.84 10.92
C ARG A 103 -6.89 -38.27 10.40
N SER A 104 -7.02 -38.40 9.09
CA SER A 104 -6.91 -39.69 8.40
C SER A 104 -5.57 -39.77 7.67
N LYS A 105 -4.89 -40.88 7.98
CA LYS A 105 -3.71 -41.55 7.39
C LYS A 105 -2.78 -40.74 6.48
#